data_AF-A0A455UBS3-F1
#
_entry.id   AF-A0A455UBS3-F1
#
_cell.length_a   1.000
_cell.length_b   1.000
_cell.length_c   1.000
_cell.angle_alpha   90.00
_cell.angle_beta   90.00
_cell.angle_gamma   90.00
#
_symmetry.space_group_name_H-M   'P 1'
#
loop_
_entity.id
_entity.type
_entity.pdbx_description
1 polymer ?
#
loop_
_entity_poly.entity_id
_entity_poly.type
_entity_poly.pdbx_seq_one_letter_code
_entity_poly.pdbx_strand_id
1 'polypeptide(L)'
;MTDNLRLHGFNNLTSSLSFNIYDICYAKTEEQRAAYIDYIDELYNAERLTQILKDVTNIIGAHVLNIARQDYEPHGASVTILIAEHELDDTAPEQIKPGPGPLPENSGRSLG
;
A
#
# COMPACT_ATOMS: atom_id res chain seq x y z
N MET A 1 -28.03 -13.23 28.29
CA MET A 1 -26.70 -13.72 27.86
C MET A 1 -26.26 -12.79 26.76
N THR A 2 -25.20 -12.03 27.00
CA THR A 2 -24.71 -11.00 26.07
C THR A 2 -23.79 -11.71 25.09
N ASP A 3 -24.30 -12.04 23.90
CA ASP A 3 -23.47 -12.57 22.82
C ASP A 3 -22.50 -11.47 22.39
N ASN A 4 -21.30 -11.52 22.96
CA ASN A 4 -20.20 -10.63 22.58
C ASN A 4 -19.90 -10.90 21.11
N LEU A 5 -20.23 -9.93 20.25
CA LEU A 5 -19.84 -9.91 18.85
C LEU A 5 -18.30 -9.94 18.80
N ARG A 6 -17.73 -11.12 18.53
CA ARG A 6 -16.30 -11.26 18.33
C ARG A 6 -15.95 -10.60 17.01
N LEU A 7 -15.25 -9.47 17.08
CA LEU A 7 -14.55 -8.86 15.96
C LEU A 7 -13.42 -9.81 15.50
N HIS A 8 -13.76 -10.83 14.71
CA HIS A 8 -12.79 -11.52 13.87
C HIS A 8 -12.53 -10.63 12.65
N GLY A 9 -11.29 -10.18 12.47
CA GLY A 9 -10.86 -9.53 11.23
C GLY A 9 -10.59 -8.02 11.28
N PHE A 10 -10.67 -7.36 12.43
CA PHE A 10 -10.28 -5.94 12.57
C PHE A 10 -8.87 -5.75 13.15
N ASN A 11 -7.91 -6.52 12.63
CA ASN A 11 -6.51 -6.19 12.77
C ASN A 11 -5.83 -6.21 11.40
N ASN A 12 -6.37 -5.45 10.45
CA ASN A 12 -5.60 -5.02 9.29
C ASN A 12 -4.83 -3.79 9.73
N LEU A 13 -3.79 -4.01 10.53
CA LEU A 13 -2.77 -2.99 10.76
C LEU A 13 -2.23 -2.66 9.35
N THR A 14 -2.53 -1.48 8.82
CA THR A 14 -1.91 -1.04 7.57
C THR A 14 -0.42 -0.90 7.83
N SER A 15 0.34 -1.95 7.57
CA SER A 15 1.79 -1.93 7.62
C SER A 15 2.28 -1.09 6.44
N SER A 16 2.71 0.14 6.71
CA SER A 16 3.31 1.02 5.71
C SER A 16 4.82 0.98 5.84
N LEU A 17 5.50 0.61 4.76
CA LEU A 17 6.96 0.58 4.66
C LEU A 17 7.41 1.63 3.65
N SER A 18 8.07 2.68 4.13
CA SER A 18 8.60 3.76 3.30
C SER A 18 10.12 3.73 3.34
N PHE A 19 10.74 3.58 2.17
CA PHE A 19 12.18 3.73 2.00
C PHE A 19 12.45 5.03 1.26
N ASN A 20 13.32 5.87 1.84
CA ASN A 20 13.85 7.06 1.19
C ASN A 20 15.36 6.90 1.12
N ILE A 21 15.91 6.86 -0.11
CA ILE A 21 17.34 6.66 -0.34
C ILE A 21 17.91 7.98 -0.84
N TYR A 22 18.93 8.48 -0.16
CA TYR A 22 19.63 9.70 -0.53
C TYR A 22 21.10 9.37 -0.78
N ASP A 23 21.60 9.65 -1.98
CA ASP A 23 23.02 9.65 -2.32
C ASP A 23 23.46 11.11 -2.56
N ILE A 24 24.58 11.50 -1.98
CA ILE A 24 25.11 12.88 -2.02
C ILE A 24 26.58 12.80 -2.42
N CYS A 25 26.91 13.31 -3.61
CA CYS A 25 28.27 13.38 -4.12
C CYS A 25 28.77 14.82 -4.24
N TYR A 26 30.03 15.05 -3.86
CA TYR A 26 30.74 16.30 -4.12
C TYR A 26 31.62 16.17 -5.36
N ALA A 27 31.11 16.58 -6.52
CA ALA A 27 31.88 16.68 -7.76
C ALA A 27 32.70 17.99 -7.79
N LYS A 28 34.02 17.89 -8.04
CA LYS A 28 34.92 19.07 -8.15
C LYS A 28 35.11 19.55 -9.58
N THR A 29 34.79 18.71 -10.56
CA THR A 29 34.99 18.93 -12.00
C THR A 29 33.69 18.65 -12.74
N GLU A 30 33.54 19.20 -13.95
CA GLU A 30 32.34 18.99 -14.76
C GLU A 30 32.21 17.52 -15.19
N GLU A 31 33.33 16.86 -15.50
CA GLU A 31 33.34 15.44 -15.86
C GLU A 31 32.85 14.55 -14.71
N GLN A 32 33.25 14.86 -13.46
CA GLN A 32 32.76 14.14 -12.29
C GLN A 32 31.27 14.38 -12.04
N ARG A 33 30.77 15.58 -12.35
CA ARG A 33 29.35 15.88 -12.23
C ARG A 33 28.53 15.11 -13.27
N ALA A 34 29.00 15.05 -14.52
CA ALA A 34 28.35 14.28 -15.58
C ALA A 34 28.32 12.78 -15.24
N ALA A 35 29.46 12.21 -14.83
CA ALA A 35 29.52 10.80 -14.42
C ALA A 35 28.61 10.49 -13.22
N TYR A 36 28.46 11.43 -12.28
CA TYR A 36 27.53 11.28 -11.16
C TYR A 36 26.06 11.30 -11.61
N ILE A 37 25.71 12.19 -12.53
CA ILE A 37 24.37 12.26 -13.11
C ILE A 37 24.02 10.95 -13.83
N ASP A 38 24.91 10.45 -14.69
CA ASP A 38 24.71 9.19 -15.40
C ASP A 38 24.50 8.01 -14.44
N TYR A 39 25.28 7.98 -13.35
CA TYR A 39 25.13 6.99 -12.29
C TYR A 39 23.76 7.09 -11.58
N ILE A 40 23.28 8.30 -11.30
CA ILE A 40 21.97 8.50 -10.69
C ILE A 40 20.85 8.02 -11.61
N ASP A 41 20.92 8.33 -12.90
CA ASP A 41 19.91 7.91 -13.88
C ASP A 41 19.86 6.38 -14.04
N GLU A 42 21.01 5.71 -13.94
CA GLU A 42 21.09 4.24 -13.96
C GLU A 42 20.49 3.59 -12.71
N LEU A 43 20.74 4.14 -11.52
CA LEU A 43 20.37 3.50 -10.26
C LEU A 43 19.02 3.93 -9.67
N TYR A 44 18.53 5.13 -9.98
CA TYR A 44 17.39 5.74 -9.33
C TYR A 44 16.21 5.99 -10.28
N ASN A 45 16.04 5.12 -11.28
CA ASN A 45 14.85 5.09 -12.12
C ASN A 45 13.72 4.25 -11.51
N ALA A 46 12.49 4.52 -11.95
CA ALA A 46 11.30 3.87 -11.42
C ALA A 46 11.28 2.36 -11.64
N GLU A 47 11.93 1.85 -12.70
CA GLU A 47 11.98 0.41 -12.99
C GLU A 47 12.75 -0.35 -11.91
N ARG A 48 13.97 0.10 -11.60
CA ARG A 48 14.81 -0.52 -10.57
C ARG A 48 14.17 -0.41 -9.19
N LEU A 49 13.62 0.75 -8.84
CA LEU A 49 12.90 0.95 -7.57
C LEU A 49 11.67 0.03 -7.46
N THR A 50 10.94 -0.15 -8.56
CA THR A 50 9.79 -1.07 -8.60
C THR A 50 10.24 -2.50 -8.33
N GLN A 51 11.36 -2.93 -8.91
CA GLN A 51 11.85 -4.29 -8.69
C GLN A 51 12.25 -4.52 -7.23
N ILE A 52 12.96 -3.56 -6.61
CA ILE A 52 13.33 -3.63 -5.19
C ILE A 52 12.09 -3.79 -4.30
N LEU A 53 11.07 -2.97 -4.50
CA LEU A 53 9.85 -3.04 -3.69
C LEU A 53 9.05 -4.34 -3.95
N LYS A 54 9.06 -4.88 -5.17
CA LYS A 54 8.49 -6.20 -5.47
C LYS A 54 9.23 -7.32 -4.74
N ASP A 55 10.56 -7.28 -4.73
CA ASP A 55 11.37 -8.28 -4.03
C ASP A 55 11.11 -8.23 -2.52
N VAL A 56 11.01 -7.02 -1.94
CA VAL A 56 10.61 -6.84 -0.53
C VAL A 56 9.20 -7.39 -0.29
N THR A 57 8.25 -7.11 -1.19
CA THR A 57 6.87 -7.63 -1.11
C THR A 57 6.85 -9.16 -1.12
N ASN A 58 7.67 -9.79 -1.96
CA ASN A 58 7.82 -11.24 -2.01
C ASN A 58 8.46 -11.81 -0.74
N ILE A 59 9.47 -11.14 -0.17
CA ILE A 59 10.15 -11.57 1.07
C ILE A 59 9.17 -11.62 2.25
N ILE A 60 8.24 -10.67 2.33
CA ILE A 60 7.22 -10.64 3.40
C ILE A 60 6.00 -11.50 3.10
N GLY A 61 5.97 -12.21 1.96
CA GLY A 61 4.87 -13.10 1.59
C GLY A 61 3.57 -12.38 1.24
N ALA A 62 3.64 -11.11 0.82
CA ALA A 62 2.47 -10.31 0.46
C ALA A 62 2.21 -10.32 -1.05
N HIS A 63 0.98 -9.98 -1.45
CA HIS A 63 0.58 -9.88 -2.84
C HIS A 63 0.50 -8.43 -3.29
N VAL A 64 1.11 -8.11 -4.44
CA VAL A 64 0.99 -6.79 -5.07
C VAL A 64 -0.41 -6.62 -5.65
N LEU A 65 -1.16 -5.64 -5.15
CA LEU A 65 -2.48 -5.26 -5.67
C LEU A 65 -2.37 -4.17 -6.74
N ASN A 66 -1.48 -3.20 -6.52
CA ASN A 66 -1.29 -2.09 -7.44
C ASN A 66 0.12 -1.51 -7.33
N ILE A 67 0.62 -0.95 -8.43
CA ILE A 67 1.89 -0.24 -8.49
C ILE A 67 1.65 1.11 -9.16
N ALA A 68 1.97 2.19 -8.45
CA ALA A 68 2.06 3.53 -9.00
C ALA A 68 3.52 3.97 -9.01
N ARG A 69 3.99 4.54 -10.12
CA ARG A 69 5.37 5.00 -10.26
C ARG A 69 5.45 6.29 -11.03
N GLN A 70 6.46 7.09 -10.72
CA GLN A 70 6.73 8.37 -11.37
C GLN A 70 8.24 8.58 -11.49
N ASP A 71 8.71 8.83 -12.72
CA ASP A 71 10.05 9.35 -13.00
C ASP A 71 10.00 10.88 -13.04
N TYR A 72 10.98 11.53 -12.43
CA TYR A 72 11.07 12.99 -12.31
C TYR A 72 12.19 13.55 -13.18
N GLU A 73 11.96 14.76 -13.70
CA GLU A 73 12.94 15.52 -14.46
C GLU A 73 13.59 16.60 -13.56
N PRO A 74 14.93 16.79 -13.61
CA PRO A 74 15.88 16.07 -14.45
C PRO A 74 16.28 14.67 -13.92
N HIS A 75 16.09 14.38 -12.62
CA HIS A 75 16.53 13.11 -12.01
C HIS A 75 15.58 12.60 -10.91
N GLY A 76 15.59 11.28 -10.73
CA GLY A 76 14.96 10.58 -9.62
C GLY A 76 13.61 9.96 -9.96
N ALA A 77 13.11 9.11 -9.06
CA ALA A 77 11.83 8.45 -9.22
C ALA A 77 11.19 8.12 -7.87
N SER A 78 9.86 7.98 -7.87
CA SER A 78 9.10 7.43 -6.75
C SER A 78 8.26 6.24 -7.19
N VAL A 79 8.13 5.27 -6.30
CA VAL A 79 7.29 4.08 -6.51
C VAL A 79 6.48 3.83 -5.24
N THR A 80 5.19 3.63 -5.40
CA THR A 80 4.27 3.21 -4.35
C THR A 80 3.67 1.86 -4.74
N ILE A 81 3.75 0.90 -3.83
CA ILE A 81 3.13 -0.42 -4.00
C ILE A 81 2.04 -0.59 -2.95
N LEU A 82 0.84 -0.97 -3.40
CA LEU A 82 -0.23 -1.43 -2.53
C LEU A 82 -0.15 -2.95 -2.42
N ILE A 83 -0.11 -3.47 -1.20
CA ILE A 83 0.06 -4.91 -0.92
C ILE A 83 -1.07 -5.47 -0.05
N ALA A 84 -1.29 -6.78 -0.13
CA ALA A 84 -2.15 -7.55 0.78
C ALA A 84 -1.33 -8.63 1.49
N GLU A 85 -1.40 -8.69 2.82
CA GLU A 85 -0.59 -9.58 3.68
C GLU A 85 -1.23 -10.98 3.91
N HIS A 86 -2.17 -11.42 3.06
CA HIS A 86 -2.86 -12.71 3.21
C HIS A 86 -3.29 -13.30 1.86
N GLU A 87 -3.51 -14.63 1.80
CA GLU A 87 -4.10 -15.30 0.64
C GLU A 87 -5.44 -14.65 0.28
N LEU A 88 -5.62 -14.30 -1.00
CA LEU A 88 -6.93 -13.96 -1.53
C LEU A 88 -7.74 -15.26 -1.52
N ASP A 89 -8.53 -15.50 -0.48
CA ASP A 89 -9.44 -16.64 -0.45
C ASP A 89 -10.36 -16.57 -1.68
N ASP A 90 -10.19 -17.49 -2.63
CA ASP A 90 -11.02 -17.67 -3.83
C ASP A 90 -12.47 -18.08 -3.50
N THR A 91 -12.87 -18.06 -2.22
CA THR A 91 -14.24 -18.36 -1.82
C THR A 91 -15.13 -17.19 -2.23
N ALA A 92 -15.84 -17.44 -3.34
CA ALA A 92 -16.97 -16.72 -3.93
C ALA A 92 -17.48 -15.47 -3.17
N PRO A 93 -17.81 -14.38 -3.87
CA PRO A 93 -18.31 -13.17 -3.21
C PRO A 93 -19.53 -13.53 -2.35
N GLU A 94 -19.37 -13.53 -1.03
CA GLU A 94 -20.50 -13.55 -0.12
C GLU A 94 -21.34 -12.35 -0.52
N GLN A 95 -22.50 -12.62 -1.10
CA GLN A 95 -23.49 -11.62 -1.41
C GLN A 95 -23.91 -10.99 -0.08
N ILE A 96 -23.24 -9.90 0.30
CA ILE A 96 -23.73 -9.01 1.35
C ILE A 96 -25.02 -8.42 0.79
N LYS A 97 -26.14 -9.06 1.08
CA LYS A 97 -27.47 -8.45 0.88
C LYS A 97 -27.60 -7.41 1.99
N PRO A 98 -27.60 -6.10 1.70
CA PRO A 98 -27.94 -5.11 2.71
C PRO A 98 -29.44 -5.26 3.00
N GLY A 99 -29.77 -5.96 4.10
CA GLY A 99 -31.11 -5.93 4.68
C GLY A 99 -31.38 -4.55 5.28
N PRO A 100 -32.62 -4.03 5.21
CA PRO A 100 -32.93 -2.72 5.75
C PRO A 100 -32.62 -2.74 7.25
N GLY A 101 -31.83 -1.76 7.70
CA GLY A 101 -31.50 -1.60 9.11
C GLY A 101 -32.77 -1.53 9.97
N PRO A 102 -32.70 -1.93 11.25
CA PRO A 102 -33.87 -1.98 12.11
C PRO A 102 -34.55 -0.60 12.16
N LEU A 103 -35.87 -0.60 11.96
CA LEU A 103 -36.68 0.62 12.03
C LEU A 103 -36.58 1.22 13.44
N PRO A 104 -36.46 2.55 13.57
CA PRO A 104 -36.47 3.20 14.87
C PRO A 104 -37.85 3.05 15.50
N GLU A 105 -37.95 2.32 16.61
CA GLU A 105 -39.20 2.20 17.39
C GLU A 105 -39.46 3.52 18.14
N ASN A 106 -40.21 4.41 17.51
CA ASN A 106 -40.92 5.48 18.21
C ASN A 106 -42.41 5.37 17.92
N SER A 107 -43.19 4.98 18.93
CA SER A 107 -44.34 5.75 19.47
C SER A 107 -45.46 4.86 20.03
N GLY A 108 -45.68 4.95 21.35
CA GLY A 108 -46.98 5.30 21.91
C GLY A 108 -48.08 4.23 22.05
N ARG A 109 -48.35 3.89 23.34
CA ARG A 109 -49.68 3.94 24.00
C ARG A 109 -50.77 2.98 23.47
N SER A 110 -51.23 2.05 24.32
CA SER A 110 -52.51 2.17 25.07
C SER A 110 -53.07 0.83 25.58
N LEU A 111 -53.67 0.91 26.79
CA LEU A 111 -54.74 0.06 27.38
C LEU A 111 -54.37 -1.27 28.04
N GLY A 112 -54.26 -1.19 29.37
CA GLY A 112 -54.80 -2.15 30.34
C GLY A 112 -55.41 -1.36 31.49
#